data_AF-A0A351FPP3-F1
#
_entry.id   AF-A0A351FPP3-F1
#
_cell.length_a   1.000
_cell.length_b   1.000
_cell.length_c   1.000
_cell.angle_alpha   90.00
_cell.angle_beta   90.00
_cell.angle_gamma   90.00
#
_symmetry.space_group_name_H-M   'P 1'
#
loop_
_entity.id
_entity.type
_entity.pdbx_description
1 polymer ?
#
loop_
_entity_poly.entity_id
_entity_poly.type
_entity_poly.pdbx_seq_one_letter_code
_entity_poly.pdbx_strand_id
1 'polypeptide(L)'
;KWEDDREIDDQIFVTFEFPGKTYYQEDGHTVNNPDDICVVTYSSINTNRWEPYGEAVFGSRGTMIMKTEKEALLYKEASATSGGGLDQRLWVIEGTKGGGPVLDSYETSAPTAAAAMASDEMGPKISRGYREEMEHFCYCIRTNKDELRCNGVVAMGDAIMAMTANLAMQHKQRIEFKPEWFDPASDATPEADFA
;
A
#
# COMPACT_ATOMS: atom_id res chain seq x y z
N LYS A 1 19.91 3.86 -22.68
CA LYS A 1 19.70 5.30 -22.41
C LYS A 1 18.88 5.87 -23.55
N TRP A 2 17.78 6.54 -23.20
CA TRP A 2 16.88 7.20 -24.15
C TRP A 2 17.59 8.36 -24.83
N GLU A 3 17.15 8.73 -26.04
CA GLU A 3 17.68 9.90 -26.75
C GLU A 3 17.29 11.23 -26.09
N ASP A 4 16.37 11.21 -25.13
CA ASP A 4 15.75 12.41 -24.52
C ASP A 4 16.22 12.72 -23.09
N ASP A 5 17.42 12.25 -22.73
CA ASP A 5 18.05 12.46 -21.42
C ASP A 5 17.24 11.94 -20.21
N ARG A 6 16.11 11.25 -20.42
CA ARG A 6 15.36 10.63 -19.32
C ARG A 6 16.11 9.41 -18.81
N GLU A 7 16.30 9.39 -17.49
CA GLU A 7 16.83 8.23 -16.76
C GLU A 7 15.68 7.41 -16.14
N ILE A 8 14.71 7.02 -16.98
CA ILE A 8 13.57 6.19 -16.58
C ILE A 8 13.50 4.96 -17.48
N ASP A 9 13.19 3.79 -16.93
CA ASP A 9 12.91 2.60 -17.73
C ASP A 9 11.46 2.62 -18.23
N ASP A 10 11.22 2.05 -19.42
CA ASP A 10 9.86 1.93 -19.99
C ASP A 10 8.95 1.04 -19.14
N GLN A 11 9.54 -0.03 -18.60
CA GLN A 11 8.87 -1.01 -17.77
C GLN A 11 9.81 -1.41 -16.64
N ILE A 12 9.28 -1.33 -15.42
CA ILE A 12 9.96 -1.81 -14.22
C ILE A 12 9.12 -2.91 -13.57
N PHE A 13 9.82 -3.91 -13.06
CA PHE A 13 9.23 -5.00 -12.28
C PHE A 13 10.20 -5.33 -11.15
N VAL A 14 9.75 -5.12 -9.92
CA VAL A 14 10.56 -5.38 -8.72
C VAL A 14 9.71 -6.09 -7.68
N THR A 15 10.36 -7.00 -6.95
CA THR A 15 9.76 -7.73 -5.84
C THR A 15 10.48 -7.35 -4.56
N PHE A 16 9.72 -6.88 -3.57
CA PHE A 16 10.18 -6.65 -2.22
C PHE A 16 9.68 -7.78 -1.31
N GLU A 17 10.56 -8.23 -0.42
CA GLU A 17 10.27 -9.23 0.59
C GLU A 17 10.35 -8.57 1.96
N PHE A 18 9.26 -8.66 2.72
CA PHE A 18 9.16 -8.14 4.07
C PHE A 18 8.91 -9.27 5.05
N PRO A 19 9.42 -9.16 6.30
CA PRO A 19 9.08 -10.09 7.36
C PRO A 19 7.56 -10.07 7.60
N GLY A 20 6.93 -11.24 7.51
CA GLY A 20 5.53 -11.44 7.86
C GLY A 20 5.29 -11.40 9.37
N LYS A 21 4.02 -11.56 9.77
CA LYS A 21 3.58 -11.36 11.16
C LYS A 21 4.29 -12.24 12.18
N THR A 22 4.64 -13.46 11.79
CA THR A 22 5.27 -14.49 12.61
C THR A 22 6.76 -14.68 12.30
N TYR A 23 7.31 -13.87 11.38
CA TYR A 23 8.69 -13.98 10.94
C TYR A 23 9.67 -13.81 12.09
N TYR A 24 9.52 -12.75 12.88
CA TYR A 24 10.28 -12.53 14.10
C TYR A 24 9.54 -13.04 15.33
N GLN A 25 10.28 -13.27 16.42
CA GLN A 25 9.71 -13.36 17.76
C GLN A 25 9.12 -12.01 18.18
N GLU A 26 8.47 -11.96 19.34
CA GLU A 26 7.91 -10.72 19.90
C GLU A 26 8.98 -9.63 20.13
N ASP A 27 10.26 -9.99 20.14
CA ASP A 27 11.39 -9.06 20.24
C ASP A 27 11.66 -8.26 18.96
N GLY A 28 11.04 -8.62 17.83
CA GLY A 28 11.16 -7.93 16.55
C GLY A 28 12.48 -8.15 15.79
N HIS A 29 13.38 -9.00 16.30
CA HIS A 29 14.71 -9.17 15.72
C HIS A 29 15.19 -10.63 15.64
N THR A 30 14.71 -11.51 16.51
CA THR A 30 15.08 -12.94 16.46
C THR A 30 14.17 -13.67 15.49
N VAL A 31 14.75 -14.31 14.46
CA VAL A 31 13.99 -15.09 13.47
C VAL A 31 13.27 -16.27 14.15
N ASN A 32 11.98 -16.41 13.89
CA ASN A 32 11.08 -17.45 14.38
C ASN A 32 10.51 -18.30 13.22
N ASN A 33 9.89 -17.66 12.23
CA ASN A 33 9.30 -18.32 11.07
C ASN A 33 9.87 -17.73 9.78
N PRO A 34 11.04 -18.21 9.30
CA PRO A 34 11.71 -17.62 8.14
C PRO A 34 10.88 -17.71 6.85
N ASP A 35 9.88 -18.58 6.79
CA ASP A 35 9.00 -18.76 5.64
C ASP A 35 7.79 -17.82 5.62
N ASP A 36 7.53 -17.10 6.72
CA ASP A 36 6.47 -16.08 6.77
C ASP A 36 6.96 -14.78 6.15
N ILE A 37 6.89 -14.69 4.84
CA ILE A 37 7.31 -13.53 4.05
C ILE A 37 6.09 -12.86 3.42
N CYS A 38 5.97 -11.56 3.65
CA CYS A 38 5.05 -10.71 2.89
C CYS A 38 5.75 -10.22 1.63
N VAL A 39 5.15 -10.48 0.47
CA VAL A 39 5.72 -10.11 -0.84
C VAL A 39 4.95 -8.94 -1.43
N VAL A 40 5.67 -7.88 -1.77
CA VAL A 40 5.12 -6.75 -2.54
C VAL A 40 5.77 -6.79 -3.92
N THR A 41 4.95 -6.93 -4.96
CA THR A 41 5.43 -6.85 -6.33
C THR A 41 4.96 -5.53 -6.92
N TYR A 42 5.91 -4.71 -7.34
CA TYR A 42 5.66 -3.44 -8.01
C TYR A 42 5.97 -3.57 -9.49
N SER A 43 5.04 -3.12 -10.32
CA SER A 43 5.18 -3.06 -11.78
C SER A 43 4.68 -1.71 -12.27
N SER A 44 5.45 -1.08 -13.15
CA SER A 44 5.02 0.13 -13.87
C SER A 44 5.41 0.02 -15.33
N ILE A 45 4.55 0.52 -16.23
CA ILE A 45 4.71 0.47 -17.68
C ILE A 45 4.29 1.82 -18.26
N ASN A 46 5.25 2.66 -18.63
CA ASN A 46 5.01 4.05 -19.05
C ASN A 46 4.14 4.20 -20.31
N THR A 47 3.99 3.14 -21.12
CA THR A 47 3.19 3.17 -22.34
C THR A 47 1.76 2.67 -22.15
N ASN A 48 1.39 2.25 -20.93
CA ASN A 48 0.06 1.72 -20.67
C ASN A 48 -0.94 2.86 -20.41
N ARG A 49 -2.06 2.87 -21.12
CA ARG A 49 -3.14 3.84 -20.89
C ARG A 49 -3.99 3.50 -19.66
N TRP A 50 -3.94 2.25 -19.22
CA TRP A 50 -4.64 1.76 -18.05
C TRP A 50 -3.73 1.81 -16.83
N GLU A 51 -3.79 2.91 -16.09
CA GLU A 51 -3.00 3.14 -14.86
C GLU A 51 -3.88 3.58 -13.67
N PRO A 52 -4.80 2.72 -13.20
CA PRO A 52 -5.30 2.85 -11.84
C PRO A 52 -4.15 2.70 -10.83
N TYR A 53 -4.18 3.45 -9.73
CA TYR A 53 -3.19 3.38 -8.65
C TYR A 53 -3.62 2.46 -7.49
N GLY A 54 -4.71 1.71 -7.66
CA GLY A 54 -5.11 0.70 -6.68
C GLY A 54 -4.17 -0.51 -6.67
N GLU A 55 -4.25 -1.30 -5.61
CA GLU A 55 -3.41 -2.48 -5.38
C GLU A 55 -4.24 -3.77 -5.33
N ALA A 56 -3.59 -4.90 -5.56
CA ALA A 56 -4.17 -6.21 -5.34
C ALA A 56 -3.54 -6.85 -4.09
N VAL A 57 -4.37 -7.11 -3.08
CA VAL A 57 -3.98 -7.72 -1.81
C VAL A 57 -4.45 -9.16 -1.78
N PHE A 58 -3.52 -10.09 -1.63
CA PHE A 58 -3.80 -11.52 -1.59
C PHE A 58 -3.54 -12.04 -0.18
N GLY A 59 -4.56 -12.64 0.42
CA GLY A 59 -4.46 -13.25 1.74
C GLY A 59 -5.06 -14.65 1.76
N SER A 60 -4.73 -15.42 2.80
CA SER A 60 -5.23 -16.79 2.98
C SER A 60 -6.74 -16.90 3.20
N ARG A 61 -7.44 -15.76 3.38
CA ARG A 61 -8.88 -15.69 3.68
C ARG A 61 -9.65 -14.77 2.75
N GLY A 62 -8.99 -14.18 1.77
CA GLY A 62 -9.61 -13.28 0.84
C GLY A 62 -8.61 -12.62 -0.07
N THR A 63 -9.09 -12.23 -1.24
CA THR A 63 -8.37 -11.43 -2.21
C THR A 63 -9.13 -10.12 -2.42
N MET A 64 -8.43 -9.00 -2.37
CA MET A 64 -9.00 -7.69 -2.66
C MET A 64 -8.26 -7.07 -3.83
N ILE A 65 -8.99 -6.68 -4.88
CA ILE A 65 -8.43 -5.99 -6.04
C ILE A 65 -9.02 -4.58 -6.06
N MET A 66 -8.18 -3.59 -5.76
CA MET A 66 -8.57 -2.19 -5.78
C MET A 66 -8.17 -1.57 -7.11
N LYS A 67 -9.10 -0.82 -7.71
CA LYS A 67 -8.83 -0.01 -8.89
C LYS A 67 -8.50 1.44 -8.49
N THR A 68 -9.19 1.97 -7.50
CA THR A 68 -8.88 3.26 -6.85
C THR A 68 -9.29 3.14 -5.38
N GLU A 69 -9.09 4.16 -4.54
CA GLU A 69 -9.52 4.06 -3.13
C GLU A 69 -11.04 3.91 -2.97
N LYS A 70 -11.81 4.21 -4.02
CA LYS A 70 -13.28 4.19 -4.02
C LYS A 70 -13.89 2.99 -4.72
N GLU A 71 -13.09 2.15 -5.38
CA GLU A 71 -13.57 1.03 -6.19
C GLU A 71 -12.71 -0.20 -5.94
N ALA A 72 -13.31 -1.24 -5.33
CA ALA A 72 -12.65 -2.49 -5.02
C ALA A 72 -13.52 -3.71 -5.37
N LEU A 73 -12.89 -4.82 -5.68
CA LEU A 73 -13.49 -6.15 -5.76
C LEU A 73 -12.96 -6.98 -4.59
N LEU A 74 -13.85 -7.59 -3.83
CA LEU A 74 -13.51 -8.45 -2.69
C LEU A 74 -13.99 -9.88 -2.96
N TYR A 75 -13.04 -10.80 -2.97
CA TYR A 75 -13.26 -12.24 -3.11
C TYR A 75 -13.02 -12.88 -1.75
N LYS A 76 -14.06 -13.46 -1.14
CA LYS A 76 -13.96 -14.05 0.18
C LYS A 76 -13.70 -15.55 0.10
N GLU A 77 -12.51 -15.96 0.49
CA GLU A 77 -12.11 -17.37 0.48
C GLU A 77 -12.81 -18.17 1.59
N ALA A 78 -13.03 -19.45 1.30
CA ALA A 78 -13.48 -20.39 2.31
C ALA A 78 -12.40 -20.63 3.37
N SER A 79 -12.83 -20.81 4.62
CA SER A 79 -11.99 -21.26 5.73
C SER A 79 -12.61 -22.50 6.36
N ALA A 80 -11.88 -23.14 7.28
CA ALA A 80 -12.39 -24.29 8.04
C ALA A 80 -13.71 -24.01 8.79
N THR A 81 -14.07 -22.74 9.00
CA THR A 81 -15.26 -22.30 9.75
C THR A 81 -16.21 -21.42 8.94
N SER A 82 -15.92 -21.13 7.67
CA SER A 82 -16.71 -20.26 6.79
C SER A 82 -16.67 -20.79 5.36
N GLY A 83 -17.82 -21.04 4.74
CA GLY A 83 -17.90 -21.57 3.36
C GLY A 83 -17.53 -20.57 2.25
N GLY A 84 -16.74 -19.54 2.55
CA GLY A 84 -16.46 -18.42 1.66
C GLY A 84 -17.61 -17.41 1.60
N GLY A 85 -17.61 -16.58 0.57
CA GLY A 85 -18.70 -15.66 0.22
C GLY A 85 -18.77 -15.51 -1.30
N LEU A 86 -19.84 -14.90 -1.79
CA LEU A 86 -19.92 -14.49 -3.19
C LEU A 86 -18.95 -13.33 -3.45
N ASP A 87 -18.59 -13.12 -4.71
CA ASP A 87 -17.71 -12.05 -5.15
C ASP A 87 -18.42 -10.71 -5.01
N GLN A 88 -17.85 -9.79 -4.23
CA GLN A 88 -18.49 -8.53 -3.91
C GLN A 88 -17.78 -7.37 -4.61
N ARG A 89 -18.54 -6.51 -5.28
CA ARG A 89 -18.02 -5.21 -5.73
C ARG A 89 -18.33 -4.17 -4.68
N LEU A 90 -17.28 -3.50 -4.21
CA LEU A 90 -17.33 -2.46 -3.20
C LEU A 90 -17.13 -1.09 -3.87
N TRP A 91 -18.08 -0.21 -3.68
CA TRP A 91 -18.00 1.20 -4.08
C TRP A 91 -18.11 2.11 -2.88
N VAL A 92 -17.33 3.18 -2.91
CA VAL A 92 -17.54 4.32 -2.02
C VAL A 92 -18.35 5.37 -2.77
N ILE A 93 -19.64 5.49 -2.44
CA ILE A 93 -20.55 6.47 -3.06
C ILE A 93 -20.85 7.64 -2.11
N GLU A 94 -21.05 8.83 -2.65
CA GLU A 94 -21.49 10.01 -1.89
C GLU A 94 -23.02 9.93 -1.66
N GLY A 95 -23.45 10.03 -0.40
CA GLY A 95 -24.87 9.90 -0.04
C GLY A 95 -25.72 11.05 -0.60
N THR A 96 -26.87 10.75 -1.22
CA THR A 96 -27.71 11.75 -1.94
C THR A 96 -28.49 12.75 -1.07
N LYS A 97 -28.20 12.87 0.23
CA LYS A 97 -28.86 13.83 1.14
C LYS A 97 -27.95 14.38 2.24
N GLY A 98 -26.76 14.87 1.90
CA GLY A 98 -25.82 15.43 2.89
C GLY A 98 -25.36 14.42 3.95
N GLY A 99 -25.63 13.13 3.72
CA GLY A 99 -25.12 12.02 4.51
C GLY A 99 -23.75 11.66 3.99
N GLY A 100 -22.85 11.37 4.92
CA GLY A 100 -21.49 10.96 4.60
C GLY A 100 -21.44 9.78 3.62
N PRO A 101 -20.26 9.53 3.09
CA PRO A 101 -20.09 8.51 2.06
C PRO A 101 -20.43 7.10 2.56
N VAL A 102 -20.98 6.29 1.66
CA VAL A 102 -21.58 4.98 1.90
C VAL A 102 -20.77 3.92 1.18
N LEU A 103 -20.46 2.80 1.87
CA LEU A 103 -19.97 1.59 1.23
C LEU A 103 -21.15 0.86 0.59
N ASP A 104 -21.22 0.89 -0.74
CA ASP A 104 -22.17 0.11 -1.52
C ASP A 104 -21.50 -1.21 -1.92
N SER A 105 -21.91 -2.31 -1.28
CA SER A 105 -21.52 -3.66 -1.66
C SER A 105 -22.68 -4.34 -2.36
N TYR A 106 -22.47 -4.75 -3.61
CA TYR A 106 -23.53 -5.39 -4.38
C TYR A 106 -23.00 -6.59 -5.19
N GLU A 107 -23.78 -7.65 -5.24
CA GLU A 107 -23.56 -8.87 -6.05
C GLU A 107 -23.73 -8.54 -7.55
N THR A 108 -23.46 -9.38 -8.53
CA THR A 108 -23.55 -8.97 -9.96
C THR A 108 -24.99 -8.67 -10.52
N SER A 109 -25.99 -8.42 -9.67
CA SER A 109 -27.40 -8.05 -10.01
C SER A 109 -27.72 -6.54 -9.83
N ALA A 110 -28.99 -6.12 -9.93
CA ALA A 110 -29.40 -4.69 -9.91
C ALA A 110 -29.59 -4.12 -8.48
N PRO A 111 -29.27 -2.83 -8.24
CA PRO A 111 -29.14 -2.23 -6.90
C PRO A 111 -30.38 -2.41 -6.02
N THR A 112 -30.18 -2.72 -4.72
CA THR A 112 -31.27 -2.78 -3.73
C THR A 112 -31.02 -1.83 -2.55
N ALA A 113 -32.10 -1.38 -1.92
CA ALA A 113 -32.12 -0.36 -0.86
C ALA A 113 -31.34 -0.74 0.42
N ALA A 114 -30.86 -1.98 0.56
CA ALA A 114 -30.10 -2.43 1.73
C ALA A 114 -28.66 -1.85 1.79
N ALA A 115 -28.08 -1.46 0.66
CA ALA A 115 -26.79 -0.76 0.60
C ALA A 115 -26.82 0.61 1.32
N ALA A 116 -28.01 1.20 1.49
CA ALA A 116 -28.17 2.49 2.15
C ALA A 116 -27.99 2.43 3.68
N MET A 117 -27.95 1.25 4.31
CA MET A 117 -27.78 1.15 5.78
C MET A 117 -26.32 1.26 6.25
N ALA A 118 -25.34 1.19 5.34
CA ALA A 118 -23.93 1.40 5.67
C ALA A 118 -23.56 2.89 5.86
N SER A 119 -24.50 3.81 5.59
CA SER A 119 -24.26 5.27 5.66
C SER A 119 -24.18 5.81 7.08
N ASP A 120 -24.90 5.20 8.01
CA ASP A 120 -25.10 5.75 9.37
C ASP A 120 -23.91 5.45 10.31
N GLU A 121 -23.16 4.36 10.06
CA GLU A 121 -21.97 3.98 10.84
C GLU A 121 -20.65 4.61 10.33
N MET A 122 -20.57 4.85 9.01
CA MET A 122 -19.34 5.35 8.35
C MET A 122 -19.17 6.88 8.45
N GLY A 123 -20.23 7.66 8.66
CA GLY A 123 -20.13 9.11 8.93
C GLY A 123 -19.18 9.88 7.99
N PRO A 124 -18.57 10.99 8.42
CA PRO A 124 -17.55 11.73 7.67
C PRO A 124 -16.17 11.01 7.64
N LYS A 125 -16.09 9.71 7.93
CA LYS A 125 -14.83 8.98 8.20
C LYS A 125 -14.18 8.39 6.95
N ILE A 126 -14.42 8.97 5.78
CA ILE A 126 -13.69 8.58 4.59
C ILE A 126 -12.57 9.58 4.38
N SER A 127 -11.37 9.02 4.27
CA SER A 127 -10.16 9.78 4.02
C SER A 127 -10.36 10.71 2.83
N ARG A 128 -10.16 12.01 3.04
CA ARG A 128 -10.06 13.00 1.97
C ARG A 128 -8.70 12.96 1.27
N GLY A 129 -7.96 11.85 1.44
CA GLY A 129 -6.64 11.60 0.89
C GLY A 129 -5.67 12.71 1.30
N TYR A 130 -4.93 13.24 0.31
CA TYR A 130 -3.95 14.30 0.49
C TYR A 130 -4.45 15.52 1.27
N ARG A 131 -5.74 15.84 1.20
CA ARG A 131 -6.29 16.97 1.96
C ARG A 131 -6.15 16.75 3.47
N GLU A 132 -6.42 15.55 3.95
CA GLU A 132 -6.27 15.23 5.38
C GLU A 132 -4.82 15.20 5.82
N GLU A 133 -3.93 14.70 4.97
CA GLU A 133 -2.49 14.69 5.22
C GLU A 133 -1.94 16.11 5.35
N MET A 134 -2.33 17.01 4.44
CA MET A 134 -1.95 18.43 4.48
C MET A 134 -2.55 19.15 5.69
N GLU A 135 -3.81 18.87 6.03
CA GLU A 135 -4.45 19.43 7.23
C GLU A 135 -3.76 18.94 8.52
N HIS A 136 -3.35 17.66 8.56
CA HIS A 136 -2.61 17.06 9.68
C HIS A 136 -1.21 17.66 9.81
N PHE A 137 -0.50 17.87 8.70
CA PHE A 137 0.80 18.55 8.68
C PHE A 137 0.69 19.97 9.24
N CYS A 138 -0.27 20.77 8.73
CA CYS A 138 -0.55 22.11 9.23
C CYS A 138 -0.95 22.11 10.72
N TYR A 139 -1.70 21.10 11.17
CA TYR A 139 -2.06 20.93 12.58
C TYR A 139 -0.82 20.69 13.47
N CYS A 140 0.08 19.80 13.04
CA CYS A 140 1.33 19.50 13.76
C CYS A 140 2.19 20.75 13.92
N ILE A 141 2.37 21.53 12.83
CA ILE A 141 3.08 22.82 12.87
C ILE A 141 2.42 23.77 13.86
N ARG A 142 1.11 23.99 13.74
CA ARG A 142 0.37 24.96 14.55
C ARG A 142 0.35 24.61 16.04
N THR A 143 0.38 23.32 16.36
CA THR A 143 0.32 22.82 17.74
C THR A 143 1.68 22.40 18.30
N ASN A 144 2.75 22.56 17.52
CA ASN A 144 4.11 22.13 17.85
C ASN A 144 4.17 20.67 18.33
N LYS A 145 3.49 19.79 17.60
CA LYS A 145 3.47 18.36 17.87
C LYS A 145 4.31 17.60 16.86
N ASP A 146 5.16 16.73 17.36
CA ASP A 146 5.97 15.82 16.56
C ASP A 146 5.27 14.47 16.41
N GLU A 147 4.12 14.49 15.74
CA GLU A 147 3.28 13.30 15.52
C GLU A 147 2.98 13.05 14.04
N LEU A 148 3.83 13.57 13.15
CA LEU A 148 3.69 13.36 11.71
C LEU A 148 3.68 11.85 11.41
N ARG A 149 2.62 11.41 10.73
CA ARG A 149 2.43 10.01 10.34
C ARG A 149 3.51 9.54 9.38
N CYS A 150 3.92 10.41 8.46
CA CYS A 150 5.11 10.26 7.63
C CYS A 150 6.11 11.34 8.07
N ASN A 151 7.03 10.96 8.96
CA ASN A 151 8.11 11.83 9.42
C ASN A 151 9.39 11.58 8.60
N GLY A 152 10.46 12.31 8.90
CA GLY A 152 11.72 12.21 8.15
C GLY A 152 12.34 10.80 8.15
N VAL A 153 12.21 10.05 9.24
CA VAL A 153 12.77 8.69 9.34
C VAL A 153 11.98 7.72 8.47
N VAL A 154 10.64 7.82 8.48
CA VAL A 154 9.78 7.00 7.62
C VAL A 154 10.05 7.32 6.14
N ALA A 155 10.09 8.61 5.78
CA ALA A 155 10.36 9.04 4.42
C ALA A 155 11.77 8.62 3.93
N MET A 156 12.75 8.61 4.82
CA MET A 156 14.09 8.11 4.51
C MET A 156 14.06 6.61 4.17
N GLY A 157 13.31 5.81 4.92
CA GLY A 157 13.12 4.38 4.63
C GLY A 157 12.50 4.14 3.24
N ASP A 158 11.47 4.90 2.88
CA ASP A 158 10.85 4.83 1.55
C ASP A 158 11.85 5.17 0.43
N ALA A 159 12.68 6.20 0.63
CA ALA A 159 13.70 6.59 -0.33
C ALA A 159 14.78 5.51 -0.49
N ILE A 160 15.27 4.93 0.61
CA ILE A 160 16.24 3.82 0.59
C ILE A 160 15.69 2.63 -0.19
N MET A 161 14.43 2.27 0.03
CA MET A 161 13.79 1.19 -0.73
C MET A 161 13.76 1.47 -2.23
N ALA A 162 13.35 2.67 -2.63
CA ALA A 162 13.28 3.06 -4.04
C ALA A 162 14.66 3.08 -4.72
N MET A 163 15.66 3.66 -4.06
CA MET A 163 17.03 3.73 -4.58
C MET A 163 17.67 2.34 -4.65
N THR A 164 17.43 1.49 -3.65
CA THR A 164 17.89 0.09 -3.65
C THR A 164 17.22 -0.73 -4.76
N ALA A 165 15.95 -0.47 -5.07
CA ALA A 165 15.28 -1.10 -6.21
C ALA A 165 15.94 -0.72 -7.54
N ASN A 166 16.33 0.54 -7.72
CA ASN A 166 17.08 0.97 -8.91
C ASN A 166 18.42 0.24 -9.03
N LEU A 167 19.17 0.12 -7.92
CA LEU A 167 20.41 -0.66 -7.89
C LEU A 167 20.16 -2.15 -8.22
N ALA A 168 19.14 -2.75 -7.62
CA ALA A 168 18.78 -4.14 -7.87
C ALA A 168 18.46 -4.39 -9.36
N MET A 169 17.75 -3.46 -10.00
CA MET A 169 17.46 -3.51 -11.45
C MET A 169 18.73 -3.32 -12.29
N GLN A 170 19.57 -2.34 -11.94
CA GLN A 170 20.83 -2.06 -12.63
C GLN A 170 21.78 -3.27 -12.61
N HIS A 171 21.93 -3.90 -11.45
CA HIS A 171 22.85 -5.03 -11.24
C HIS A 171 22.20 -6.40 -11.47
N LYS A 172 20.88 -6.45 -11.63
CA LYS A 172 20.08 -7.67 -11.82
C LYS A 172 20.29 -8.70 -10.71
N GLN A 173 20.26 -8.25 -9.47
CA GLN A 173 20.51 -9.10 -8.30
C GLN A 173 19.53 -8.79 -7.17
N ARG A 174 19.31 -9.78 -6.29
CA ARG A 174 18.64 -9.58 -5.02
C ARG A 174 19.57 -8.81 -4.09
N ILE A 175 19.09 -7.71 -3.52
CA ILE A 175 19.81 -6.91 -2.52
C ILE A 175 19.10 -7.08 -1.19
N GLU A 176 19.82 -7.54 -0.17
CA GLU A 176 19.31 -7.59 1.19
C GLU A 176 19.49 -6.23 1.86
N PHE A 177 18.42 -5.71 2.43
CA PHE A 177 18.44 -4.45 3.17
C PHE A 177 19.28 -4.57 4.43
N LYS A 178 20.16 -3.60 4.64
CA LYS A 178 20.99 -3.54 5.84
C LYS A 178 20.40 -2.55 6.85
N PRO A 179 20.24 -2.92 8.14
CA PRO A 179 19.66 -2.03 9.15
C PRO A 179 20.36 -0.67 9.26
N GLU A 180 21.67 -0.63 9.08
CA GLU A 180 22.48 0.59 9.14
C GLU A 180 22.16 1.61 8.04
N TRP A 181 21.53 1.20 6.94
CA TRP A 181 21.05 2.14 5.93
C TRP A 181 19.85 2.96 6.45
N PHE A 182 19.08 2.40 7.39
CA PHE A 182 17.87 3.01 7.95
C PHE A 182 18.12 3.82 9.23
N ASP A 183 19.37 3.91 9.68
CA ASP A 183 19.75 4.74 10.83
C ASP A 183 20.13 6.16 10.35
N PRO A 184 19.39 7.22 10.74
CA PRO A 184 19.71 8.60 10.34
C PRO A 184 21.06 9.11 10.84
N ALA A 185 21.67 8.43 11.83
CA ALA A 185 22.99 8.78 12.36
C ALA A 185 24.14 8.04 11.64
N SER A 186 23.82 7.15 10.70
CA SER A 186 24.77 6.36 9.92
C SER A 186 25.01 7.00 8.54
N ASP A 187 26.26 7.03 8.10
CA ASP A 187 26.63 7.44 6.73
C ASP A 187 26.51 6.26 5.72
N ALA A 188 26.13 5.06 6.18
CA ALA A 188 26.00 3.90 5.31
C ALA A 188 24.82 4.05 4.35
N THR A 189 25.07 3.77 3.06
CA THR A 189 24.05 3.90 2.00
C THR A 189 24.14 2.69 1.07
N PRO A 190 23.01 2.27 0.46
CA PRO A 190 23.04 1.19 -0.52
C PRO A 190 23.90 1.55 -1.74
N GLU A 191 23.94 2.82 -2.16
CA GLU A 191 24.77 3.27 -3.27
C GLU A 191 26.26 3.05 -2.99
N ALA A 192 26.74 3.32 -1.78
CA ALA A 192 28.15 3.12 -1.43
C ALA A 192 28.56 1.64 -1.48
N ASP A 193 27.63 0.73 -1.21
CA ASP A 193 27.87 -0.72 -1.21
C ASP A 193 27.81 -1.34 -2.62
N PHE A 194 27.14 -0.68 -3.57
CA PHE A 194 26.87 -1.19 -4.91
C PHE A 194 27.35 -0.29 -6.06
N ALA A 195 28.11 0.78 -5.74
CA ALA A 195 28.73 1.70 -6.72
C ALA A 195 29.70 1.03 -7.70
#